data_AF-L1QGW8-F1
#
_entry.id   AF-L1QGW8-F1
#
_cell.length_a   1.000
_cell.length_b   1.000
_cell.length_c   1.000
_cell.angle_alpha   90.00
_cell.angle_beta   90.00
_cell.angle_gamma   90.00
#
_symmetry.space_group_name_H-M   'P 1'
#
loop_
_entity.id
_entity.type
_entity.pdbx_description
1 polymer ?
#
loop_
_entity_poly.entity_id
_entity_poly.type
_entity_poly.pdbx_seq_one_letter_code
_entity_poly.pdbx_strand_id
1 'polypeptide(L)' 'MKNDDHKTVLAVSHGAACRQFMRYWAHTSDVDQKERLGNCCILKFEFENDEFKLIEIINHDFSKIS' A
#
# COMPACT_ATOMS: atom_id res chain seq x y z
N MET A 1 -13.89 -0.39 -1.67
CA MET A 1 -13.37 -1.70 -2.11
C MET A 1 -14.50 -2.64 -2.52
N LYS A 2 -15.55 -2.86 -1.70
CA LYS A 2 -16.66 -3.79 -2.03
C LYS A 2 -17.78 -3.24 -2.93
N ASN A 3 -17.63 -2.04 -3.50
CA ASN A 3 -18.60 -1.55 -4.48
C ASN A 3 -18.18 -2.11 -5.84
N ASP A 4 -19.02 -2.91 -6.48
CA ASP A 4 -18.73 -3.59 -7.75
C ASP A 4 -18.26 -2.65 -8.87
N ASP A 5 -18.73 -1.40 -8.89
CA ASP A 5 -18.32 -0.41 -9.89
C ASP A 5 -16.94 0.24 -9.63
N HIS A 6 -16.32 0.02 -8.46
CA HIS A 6 -15.04 0.62 -8.10
C HIS A 6 -13.87 -0.34 -8.33
N LYS A 7 -13.29 -0.28 -9.53
CA LYS A 7 -12.13 -1.13 -9.92
C LYS A 7 -10.80 -0.69 -9.32
N THR A 8 -10.67 0.56 -8.90
CA THR A 8 -9.44 1.11 -8.31
C THR A 8 -9.79 2.21 -7.32
N VAL A 9 -9.22 2.14 -6.11
CA VAL A 9 -9.49 3.09 -5.03
C VAL A 9 -8.16 3.64 -4.52
N LEU A 10 -8.08 4.96 -4.41
CA LEU A 10 -6.98 5.64 -3.73
C LEU A 10 -7.42 6.01 -2.31
N ALA A 11 -6.75 5.44 -1.32
CA ALA A 11 -6.91 5.80 0.09
C ALA A 11 -5.67 6.57 0.56
N VAL A 12 -5.88 7.74 1.18
CA VAL A 12 -4.79 8.59 1.68
C VAL A 12 -4.88 8.68 3.20
N SER A 13 -3.76 8.42 3.87
CA SER A 13 -3.65 8.50 5.33
C SER A 13 -2.24 8.87 5.77
N HIS A 14 -2.04 8.98 7.08
CA HIS A 14 -0.71 9.20 7.66
C HIS A 14 0.15 7.94 7.57
N GLY A 15 1.47 8.12 7.48
CA GLY A 15 2.42 7.00 7.33
C GLY A 15 2.31 5.94 8.43
N ALA A 16 2.02 6.34 9.67
CA ALA A 16 1.79 5.40 10.76
C ALA A 16 0.58 4.50 10.52
N ALA A 17 -0.55 5.06 10.04
CA ALA A 17 -1.75 4.29 9.72
C ALA A 17 -1.50 3.35 8.54
N CYS A 18 -0.86 3.83 7.47
CA CYS A 18 -0.49 3.01 6.32
C CYS A 18 0.40 1.82 6.74
N ARG A 19 1.40 2.06 7.61
CA ARG A 19 2.28 1.01 8.12
C ARG A 19 1.53 -0.01 8.98
N GLN A 20 0.60 0.42 9.83
CA GLN A 20 -0.20 -0.52 10.62
C GLN A 20 -1.12 -1.37 9.74
N PHE A 21 -1.74 -0.77 8.73
CA PHE A 21 -2.57 -1.50 7.76
C PHE A 21 -1.76 -2.56 7.01
N MET A 22 -0.57 -2.20 6.52
CA MET A 22 0.38 -3.13 5.89
C MET A 22 0.73 -4.30 6.82
N ARG A 23 1.04 -4.02 8.10
CA ARG A 23 1.40 -5.05 9.09
C ARG A 23 0.23 -5.98 9.42
N TYR A 24 -0.98 -5.44 9.48
CA TYR A 24 -2.18 -6.22 9.75
C TYR A 24 -2.37 -7.29 8.66
N TRP A 25 -2.16 -6.93 7.39
CA TRP A 25 -2.26 -7.81 6.23
C TRP A 25 -0.95 -8.52 5.83
N ALA A 26 0.07 -8.54 6.69
CA ALA A 26 1.33 -9.18 6.37
C ALA A 26 1.19 -10.71 6.15
N HIS A 27 0.18 -11.33 6.76
CA HIS A 27 -0.07 -12.77 6.67
C HIS A 27 -0.61 -13.25 5.32
N THR A 28 -1.20 -12.35 4.53
CA THR A 28 -1.71 -12.61 3.17
C THR A 28 -0.77 -12.08 2.08
N SER A 29 0.32 -11.42 2.48
CA SER A 29 1.19 -10.66 1.59
C SER A 29 2.55 -11.33 1.44
N ASP A 30 3.02 -11.46 0.20
CA ASP A 30 4.35 -12.03 -0.12
C ASP A 30 5.45 -10.96 -0.24
N VAL A 31 5.08 -9.69 -0.03
CA VAL A 31 5.98 -8.54 -0.22
C VAL A 31 6.57 -8.09 1.10
N ASP A 32 7.88 -8.27 1.23
CA ASP A 32 8.65 -7.75 2.36
C ASP A 32 9.05 -6.29 2.15
N GLN A 33 8.98 -5.51 3.23
CA GLN A 33 9.49 -4.15 3.26
C GLN A 33 11.03 -4.15 3.30
N LYS A 34 11.67 -3.97 2.14
CA LYS A 34 13.14 -3.90 2.04
C LYS A 34 13.74 -2.53 2.36
N GLU A 35 12.98 -1.47 2.08
CA GLU A 35 13.44 -0.09 2.24
C GLU A 35 12.54 0.70 3.20
N ARG A 36 13.05 1.83 3.69
CA ARG A 36 12.25 2.75 4.50
C ARG A 36 11.08 3.30 3.67
N LEU A 37 9.88 3.30 4.24
CA LEU A 37 8.73 4.01 3.66
C LEU A 37 8.99 5.53 3.78
N GLY A 38 9.21 6.16 2.64
CA GLY A 38 9.41 7.61 2.53
C GLY A 38 8.10 8.39 2.54
N ASN A 39 8.22 9.72 2.50
CA ASN A 39 7.07 10.57 2.20
C ASN A 39 6.51 10.20 0.82
N CYS A 40 5.18 10.24 0.69
CA CYS A 40 4.48 9.90 -0.55
C CYS A 40 4.68 8.45 -1.04
N CYS A 41 5.14 7.53 -0.18
CA CYS A 41 5.15 6.10 -0.51
C CYS A 41 3.73 5.60 -0.81
N ILE A 42 3.61 4.79 -1.85
CA ILE A 42 2.35 4.13 -2.22
C ILE A 42 2.47 2.65 -1.87
N LEU A 43 1.48 2.14 -1.14
CA LEU A 43 1.31 0.72 -0.86
C LEU A 43 0.18 0.21 -1.75
N LYS A 44 0.48 -0.70 -2.67
CA LYS A 44 -0.48 -1.23 -3.63
C LYS A 44 -0.99 -2.58 -3.15
N PHE A 45 -2.30 -2.66 -2.98
CA PHE A 45 -2.96 -3.89 -2.54
C PHE A 45 -3.94 -4.38 -3.60
N GLU A 46 -4.01 -5.69 -3.75
CA GLU A 46 -5.19 -6.37 -4.30
C GLU A 46 -6.20 -6.60 -3.18
N PHE A 47 -7.48 -6.57 -3.52
CA PHE A 47 -8.57 -6.82 -2.58
C PHE A 47 -9.53 -7.84 -3.15
N GLU A 48 -9.65 -8.98 -2.49
CA GLU A 48 -10.51 -10.09 -2.87
C GLU A 48 -10.98 -10.81 -1.60
N ASN A 49 -12.23 -11.29 -1.57
CA ASN A 49 -12.79 -12.04 -0.44
C ASN A 49 -12.60 -11.35 0.93
N ASP A 50 -12.69 -10.02 0.97
CA ASP A 50 -12.50 -9.18 2.16
C ASP A 50 -11.09 -9.14 2.73
N GLU A 51 -10.12 -9.65 1.99
CA GLU A 51 -8.71 -9.66 2.36
C GLU A 51 -7.92 -8.71 1.45
N PHE A 52 -6.90 -8.09 2.03
CA PHE A 52 -5.93 -7.31 1.26
C PHE A 52 -4.64 -8.10 1.10
N LYS A 53 -4.08 -8.07 -0.10
CA LYS A 53 -2.76 -8.63 -0.39
C LYS A 53 -1.85 -7.52 -0.89
N LEU A 54 -0.77 -7.23 -0.17
CA LEU A 54 0.23 -6.28 -0.64
C LEU A 54 0.99 -6.90 -1.82
N ILE A 55 0.95 -6.22 -2.96
CA ILE A 55 1.62 -6.67 -4.19
C ILE A 55 2.80 -5.78 -4.58
N GLU A 56 2.86 -4.54 -4.09
CA GLU A 56 3.92 -3.60 -4.45
C GLU A 56 4.08 -2.49 -3.40
N ILE A 57 5.32 -2.10 -3.13
CA ILE A 57 5.68 -0.89 -2.38
C ILE A 57 6.39 0.03 -3.36
N ILE A 58 5.83 1.21 -3.59
CA ILE A 58 6.36 2.19 -4.54
C ILE A 58 6.90 3.38 -3.75
N ASN A 59 8.23 3.48 -3.69
CA ASN A 59 8.95 4.65 -3.21
C ASN A 59 9.33 5.53 -4.40
N HIS A 60 8.93 6.80 -4.39
CA HIS A 60 9.30 7.72 -5.47
C HIS A 60 10.66 8.35 -5.19
N ASP A 61 11.50 8.40 -6.22
CA ASP A 61 12.77 9.13 -6.17
C ASP A 61 12.54 10.59 -6.56
N PHE A 62 12.54 11.47 -5.56
CA PHE A 62 12.37 12.92 -5.74
C PHE A 62 13.67 13.65 -6.11
N SER A 63 14.81 12.96 -6.22
CA SER A 63 16.10 13.59 -6.54
C SER A 63 16.12 14.31 -7.90
N LYS A 64 15.19 13.96 -8.80
CA LYS A 64 15.08 14.52 -10.15
C LYS A 64 14.13 15.72 -10.26
N ILE A 65 13.53 16.16 -9.15
CA ILE A 65 12.51 17.23 -9.12
C ILE A 65 13.07 18.52 -8.48
N SER A 66 14.36 18.53 -8.12
CA SER A 66 15.04 19.73 -7.56
C SER A 66 15.59 20.66 -8.64
#